data_AF-A0A851JN30-F1
#
_entry.id   AF-A0A851JN30-F1
#
_cell.length_a   1.000
_cell.length_b   1.000
_cell.length_c   1.000
_cell.angle_alpha   90.00
_cell.angle_beta   90.00
_cell.angle_gamma   90.00
#
_symmetry.space_group_name_H-M   'P 1'
#
loop_
_entity.id
_entity.type
_entity.pdbx_description
1 polymer ?
#
loop_
_entity_poly.entity_id
_entity_poly.type
_entity_poly.pdbx_seq_one_letter_code
_entity_poly.pdbx_strand_id
1 'polypeptide(L)'
;EFYLLFNMFDKNLSWYLNANIKYYLRMEETSVKKDNGFEESNRMHDINGLMSGNLPGLDVCEGDKVSWHLLGLGSEADVHRAVFQGNTTQMNGMRRDSANLFPHTFATAFMQPDNGGTFEIYCQMSNHYQSGMRQQYNVSKCGKTGTASAHCYTGVQTFYITVEELVWDYTPDRSWEREQHNRSAER
;
A
#
# COMPACT_ATOMS: atom_id res chain seq x y z
N GLU A 1 2.88 -8.21 -18.13
CA GLU A 1 3.74 -8.15 -16.93
C GLU A 1 3.83 -6.70 -16.49
N PHE A 2 3.98 -6.44 -15.19
CA PHE A 2 4.07 -5.08 -14.64
C PHE A 2 5.18 -4.98 -13.60
N TYR A 3 5.76 -3.79 -13.48
CA TYR A 3 6.79 -3.46 -12.49
C TYR A 3 6.30 -2.28 -11.66
N LEU A 4 6.21 -2.46 -10.35
CA LEU A 4 5.71 -1.45 -9.43
C LEU A 4 6.72 -1.25 -8.30
N LEU A 5 7.27 -0.05 -8.24
CA LEU A 5 8.12 0.43 -7.16
C LEU A 5 7.24 1.17 -6.15
N PHE A 6 7.13 0.63 -4.94
CA PHE A 6 6.54 1.28 -3.79
C PHE A 6 7.66 2.03 -3.05
N ASN A 7 7.50 3.35 -2.92
CA ASN A 7 8.52 4.18 -2.28
C ASN A 7 7.89 5.46 -1.72
N MET A 8 8.39 5.91 -0.59
CA MET A 8 8.25 7.29 -0.14
C MET A 8 9.40 8.12 -0.71
N PHE A 9 9.21 8.72 -1.89
CA PHE A 9 10.21 9.59 -2.49
C PHE A 9 10.35 10.90 -1.69
N ASP A 10 11.28 10.90 -0.75
CA ASP A 10 11.62 12.07 0.06
C ASP A 10 12.40 13.10 -0.78
N LYS A 11 11.71 14.17 -1.20
CA LYS A 11 12.32 15.26 -1.98
C LYS A 11 13.20 16.17 -1.13
N ASN A 12 13.14 16.10 0.20
CA ASN A 12 14.05 16.84 1.08
C ASN A 12 15.49 16.34 0.93
N LEU A 13 15.67 15.06 0.57
CA LEU A 13 16.97 14.46 0.32
C LEU A 13 17.46 14.62 -1.13
N SER A 14 16.67 15.28 -1.98
CA SER A 14 17.03 15.47 -3.38
C SER A 14 18.10 16.54 -3.54
N TRP A 15 19.10 16.27 -4.38
CA TRP A 15 20.06 17.27 -4.87
C TRP A 15 19.39 18.52 -5.47
N TYR A 16 18.15 18.37 -5.95
CA TYR A 16 17.38 19.44 -6.59
C TYR A 16 16.47 20.22 -5.65
N LEU A 17 16.51 19.97 -4.33
CA LEU A 17 15.62 20.65 -3.37
C LEU A 17 15.66 22.18 -3.53
N ASN A 18 16.87 22.76 -3.60
CA ASN A 18 17.04 24.21 -3.70
C ASN A 18 16.53 24.78 -5.03
N ALA A 19 16.76 24.06 -6.13
CA ALA A 19 16.23 24.43 -7.44
C ALA A 19 14.70 24.39 -7.44
N ASN A 20 14.11 23.37 -6.81
CA ASN A 20 12.66 23.24 -6.68
C ASN A 20 12.05 24.34 -5.80
N ILE A 21 12.66 24.69 -4.68
CA ILE A 21 12.23 25.81 -3.84
C ILE A 21 12.19 27.11 -4.66
N LYS A 22 13.29 27.41 -5.36
CA LYS A 22 13.40 28.62 -6.18
C LYS A 22 12.38 28.64 -7.31
N TYR A 23 12.15 27.51 -7.96
CA TYR A 23 11.25 27.42 -9.11
C TYR A 23 9.77 27.44 -8.71
N TYR A 24 9.36 26.60 -7.76
CA TYR A 24 7.96 26.42 -7.38
C TYR A 24 7.48 27.42 -6.33
N LEU A 25 8.29 27.73 -5.31
CA LEU A 25 7.92 28.69 -4.27
C LEU A 25 8.29 30.13 -4.63
N ARG A 26 9.16 30.33 -5.64
CA ARG A 26 9.69 31.64 -6.03
C ARG A 26 10.38 32.37 -4.87
N MET A 27 11.02 31.60 -3.99
CA MET A 27 11.72 32.06 -2.80
C MET A 27 13.18 31.58 -2.82
N GLU A 28 14.05 32.31 -2.13
CA GLU A 28 15.39 31.81 -1.82
C GLU A 28 15.30 30.80 -0.67
N GLU A 29 16.17 29.79 -0.68
CA GLU A 29 16.17 28.70 0.30
C GLU A 29 16.21 29.21 1.74
N THR A 30 17.05 30.23 2.01
CA THR A 30 17.23 30.84 3.33
C THR A 30 15.97 31.48 3.89
N SER A 31 14.98 31.77 3.02
CA SER A 31 13.71 32.38 3.40
C SER A 31 12.61 31.34 3.69
N VAL A 32 12.86 30.06 3.39
CA VAL A 32 11.89 28.97 3.63
C VAL A 32 12.15 28.34 4.99
N LYS A 33 11.10 28.31 5.82
CA LYS A 33 11.13 27.58 7.09
C LYS A 33 10.93 26.09 6.81
N LYS A 34 11.99 25.30 7.00
CA LYS A 34 11.97 23.83 6.87
C LYS A 34 11.47 23.17 8.16
N ASP A 35 10.20 23.40 8.50
CA ASP A 35 9.57 22.68 9.62
C ASP A 35 8.95 21.36 9.17
N ASN A 36 8.41 20.58 10.12
CA ASN A 36 7.86 19.25 9.83
C ASN A 36 6.75 19.29 8.75
N GLY A 37 5.98 20.38 8.67
CA GLY A 37 4.96 20.54 7.63
C GLY A 37 5.57 20.67 6.24
N PHE A 38 6.65 21.45 6.11
CA PHE A 38 7.43 21.53 4.87
C PHE A 38 8.05 20.18 4.49
N GLU A 39 8.70 19.52 5.45
CA GLU A 39 9.34 18.23 5.19
C GLU A 39 8.33 17.17 4.74
N GLU A 40 7.19 17.07 5.42
CA GLU A 40 6.13 16.12 5.08
C GLU A 40 5.50 16.44 3.72
N SER A 41 5.33 17.72 3.36
CA SER A 41 4.81 18.12 2.05
C SER A 41 5.70 17.67 0.88
N ASN A 42 6.97 17.39 1.15
CA ASN A 42 7.97 16.92 0.18
C ASN A 42 8.14 15.39 0.19
N ARG A 43 7.42 14.65 1.04
CA ARG A 43 7.43 13.19 1.08
C ARG A 43 6.33 12.65 0.18
N MET A 44 6.74 12.19 -1.01
CA MET A 44 5.81 11.70 -2.01
C MET A 44 5.59 10.19 -1.80
N HIS A 45 4.43 9.82 -1.26
CA HIS A 45 4.05 8.43 -1.04
C HIS A 45 3.49 7.82 -2.32
N ASP A 46 4.35 7.24 -3.15
CA ASP A 46 4.03 6.93 -4.54
C ASP A 46 4.26 5.47 -4.95
N ILE A 47 3.66 5.14 -6.10
CA ILE A 47 3.94 3.92 -6.85
C ILE A 47 4.46 4.35 -8.22
N ASN A 48 5.71 4.00 -8.56
CA ASN A 48 6.40 4.42 -9.78
C ASN A 48 6.50 5.96 -9.95
N GLY A 49 6.60 6.73 -8.87
CA GLY A 49 6.65 8.20 -8.92
C GLY A 49 5.28 8.87 -9.07
N LEU A 50 4.20 8.10 -9.01
CA LEU A 50 2.82 8.52 -9.24
C LEU A 50 1.95 8.27 -8.00
N MET A 51 0.97 9.14 -7.74
CA MET A 51 0.18 9.18 -6.51
C MET A 51 -1.32 9.34 -6.80
N SER A 52 -2.16 8.93 -5.86
CA SER A 52 -3.60 9.21 -5.86
C SER A 52 -4.33 8.77 -7.13
N GLY A 53 -3.98 7.58 -7.66
CA GLY A 53 -4.69 6.99 -8.78
C GLY A 53 -4.26 7.47 -10.17
N ASN A 54 -3.17 8.22 -10.30
CA ASN A 54 -2.73 8.80 -11.56
C ASN A 54 -1.70 7.97 -12.36
N LEU A 55 -1.39 6.73 -11.97
CA LEU A 55 -0.54 5.80 -12.73
C LEU A 55 -1.33 5.17 -13.89
N PRO A 56 -1.03 5.50 -15.16
CA PRO A 56 -1.72 4.93 -16.30
C PRO A 56 -1.16 3.56 -16.70
N GLY A 57 -1.91 2.85 -17.54
CA GLY A 57 -1.40 1.68 -18.27
C GLY A 57 -1.39 0.37 -17.48
N LEU A 58 -2.09 0.30 -16.35
CA LEU A 58 -2.34 -0.95 -15.63
C LEU A 58 -3.61 -1.63 -16.14
N ASP A 59 -3.64 -1.95 -17.43
CA ASP A 59 -4.77 -2.62 -18.07
C ASP A 59 -4.47 -4.12 -18.23
N VAL A 60 -5.36 -4.94 -17.69
CA VAL A 60 -5.27 -6.40 -17.68
C VAL A 60 -6.50 -7.02 -18.30
N CYS A 61 -6.30 -8.16 -18.95
CA CYS A 61 -7.38 -8.91 -19.54
C CYS A 61 -7.84 -9.99 -18.56
N GLU A 62 -9.15 -10.11 -18.40
CA GLU A 62 -9.78 -11.15 -17.61
C GLU A 62 -9.29 -12.54 -18.06
N GLY A 63 -8.98 -13.40 -17.09
CA GLY A 63 -8.46 -14.74 -17.28
C GLY A 63 -6.99 -14.84 -17.71
N ASP A 64 -6.29 -13.74 -18.01
CA ASP A 64 -4.86 -13.81 -18.34
C ASP A 64 -3.97 -14.00 -17.12
N LYS A 65 -2.85 -14.70 -17.32
CA LYS A 65 -1.81 -14.82 -16.30
C LYS A 65 -0.95 -13.57 -16.32
N VAL A 66 -0.95 -12.86 -15.21
CA VAL A 66 -0.25 -11.59 -15.05
C VAL A 66 0.82 -11.75 -13.97
N SER A 67 2.05 -11.39 -14.29
CA SER A 67 3.15 -11.24 -13.33
C SER A 67 3.25 -9.77 -12.89
N TRP A 68 3.23 -9.56 -11.58
CA TRP A 68 3.47 -8.28 -10.94
C TRP A 68 4.79 -8.35 -10.19
N HIS A 69 5.77 -7.56 -10.61
CA HIS A 69 7.07 -7.44 -9.99
C HIS A 69 7.07 -6.21 -9.08
N LEU A 70 7.11 -6.46 -7.78
CA LEU A 70 6.95 -5.47 -6.74
C LEU A 70 8.29 -5.18 -6.10
N LEU A 71 8.64 -3.91 -5.97
CA LEU A 71 9.88 -3.44 -5.37
C LEU A 71 9.57 -2.51 -4.21
N GLY A 72 10.28 -2.68 -3.10
CA GLY A 72 10.36 -1.69 -2.03
C GLY A 72 11.76 -1.07 -2.02
N LEU A 73 11.84 0.25 -2.01
CA LEU A 73 13.08 1.01 -1.82
C LEU A 73 12.84 2.09 -0.76
N GLY A 74 13.93 2.70 -0.28
CA GLY A 74 13.85 3.84 0.62
C GLY A 74 14.49 3.58 1.98
N SER A 75 13.82 4.07 3.03
CA SER A 75 14.32 4.18 4.41
C SER A 75 13.53 3.30 5.39
N GLU A 76 13.75 3.47 6.70
CA GLU A 76 12.96 2.77 7.72
C GLU A 76 11.45 3.09 7.66
N ALA A 77 11.06 4.24 7.08
CA ALA A 77 9.66 4.58 6.86
C ALA A 77 9.02 3.73 5.74
N ASP A 78 9.82 3.08 4.89
CA ASP A 78 9.36 2.31 3.73
C ASP A 78 8.98 0.87 4.09
N VAL A 79 8.09 0.75 5.08
CA VAL A 79 7.37 -0.48 5.37
C VAL A 79 6.09 -0.46 4.56
N HIS A 80 6.02 -1.24 3.48
CA HIS A 80 4.87 -1.28 2.60
C HIS A 80 4.16 -2.62 2.66
N ARG A 81 2.84 -2.59 2.54
CA ARG A 81 2.02 -3.77 2.25
C ARG A 81 1.19 -3.49 1.01
N ALA A 82 1.68 -3.94 -0.14
CA ALA A 82 1.00 -3.81 -1.42
C ALA A 82 -0.18 -4.77 -1.45
N VAL A 83 -1.41 -4.25 -1.53
CA VAL A 83 -2.65 -5.02 -1.58
C VAL A 83 -3.26 -4.90 -2.97
N PHE A 84 -3.72 -6.01 -3.52
CA PHE A 84 -4.54 -6.02 -4.73
C PHE A 84 -6.01 -6.11 -4.33
N GLN A 85 -6.75 -5.02 -4.45
CA GLN A 85 -8.17 -5.01 -4.13
C GLN A 85 -8.93 -5.94 -5.06
N GLY A 86 -9.82 -6.77 -4.49
CA GLY A 86 -10.77 -7.61 -5.25
C GLY A 86 -10.15 -8.82 -5.95
N ASN A 87 -8.82 -8.96 -5.99
CA ASN A 87 -8.14 -10.07 -6.64
C ASN A 87 -7.14 -10.73 -5.69
N THR A 88 -6.89 -12.03 -5.91
CA THR A 88 -5.86 -12.76 -5.16
C THR A 88 -4.66 -13.03 -6.03
N THR A 89 -3.51 -13.18 -5.39
CA THR A 89 -2.24 -13.48 -6.04
C THR A 89 -1.65 -14.78 -5.50
N GLN A 90 -0.70 -15.35 -6.24
CA GLN A 90 0.14 -16.44 -5.80
C GLN A 90 1.58 -15.94 -5.66
N MET A 91 2.16 -16.21 -4.50
CA MET A 91 3.53 -15.84 -4.16
C MET A 91 4.18 -17.01 -3.42
N ASN A 92 5.31 -17.50 -3.92
CA ASN A 92 6.05 -18.62 -3.32
C ASN A 92 5.16 -19.85 -3.04
N GLY A 93 4.27 -20.20 -3.99
CA GLY A 93 3.35 -21.34 -3.87
C GLY A 93 2.16 -21.14 -2.93
N MET A 94 2.00 -19.95 -2.33
CA MET A 94 0.88 -19.62 -1.44
C MET A 94 -0.04 -18.59 -2.08
N ARG A 95 -1.35 -18.74 -1.85
CA ARG A 95 -2.32 -17.69 -2.16
C ARG A 95 -2.18 -16.56 -1.14
N ARG A 96 -2.03 -15.32 -1.61
CA ARG A 96 -1.93 -14.10 -0.82
C ARG A 96 -2.72 -12.97 -1.50
N ASP A 97 -3.24 -12.06 -0.72
CA ASP A 97 -3.86 -10.81 -1.18
C ASP A 97 -2.87 -9.63 -1.20
N SER A 98 -1.71 -9.83 -0.56
CA SER A 98 -0.76 -8.77 -0.28
C SER A 98 0.70 -9.22 -0.26
N ALA A 99 1.58 -8.27 -0.57
CA ALA A 99 3.02 -8.41 -0.50
C ALA A 99 3.61 -7.38 0.47
N ASN A 100 4.38 -7.84 1.46
CA ASN A 100 5.14 -6.94 2.31
C ASN A 100 6.45 -6.58 1.62
N LEU A 101 6.75 -5.28 1.52
CA LEU A 101 7.96 -4.74 0.90
C LEU A 101 8.64 -3.81 1.89
N PHE A 102 9.95 -3.96 2.02
CA PHE A 102 10.86 -3.14 2.82
C PHE A 102 11.95 -2.55 1.91
N PRO A 103 12.85 -1.68 2.41
CA PRO A 103 13.98 -1.22 1.61
C PRO A 103 14.77 -2.37 0.98
N HIS A 104 15.01 -2.25 -0.33
CA HIS A 104 15.74 -3.21 -1.15
C HIS A 104 15.08 -4.60 -1.24
N THR A 105 13.77 -4.68 -1.03
CA THR A 105 13.03 -5.94 -1.22
C THR A 105 12.45 -6.05 -2.62
N PHE A 106 12.37 -7.29 -3.09
CA PHE A 106 11.75 -7.64 -4.35
C PHE A 106 10.82 -8.83 -4.13
N ALA A 107 9.63 -8.77 -4.72
CA ALA A 107 8.69 -9.87 -4.73
C ALA A 107 8.02 -9.98 -6.10
N THR A 108 7.68 -11.20 -6.52
CA THR A 108 6.85 -11.42 -7.71
C THR A 108 5.55 -12.08 -7.31
N ALA A 109 4.45 -11.48 -7.71
CA ALA A 109 3.10 -11.95 -7.48
C ALA A 109 2.46 -12.36 -8.80
N PHE A 110 1.94 -13.58 -8.86
CA PHE A 110 1.23 -14.09 -10.03
C PHE A 110 -0.26 -13.95 -9.81
N MET A 111 -0.95 -13.30 -10.72
CA MET A 111 -2.40 -13.07 -10.66
C MET A 111 -3.06 -13.65 -11.89
N GLN A 112 -4.28 -14.14 -11.73
CA GLN A 112 -5.19 -14.42 -12.83
C GLN A 112 -6.55 -13.80 -12.47
N PRO A 113 -6.86 -12.59 -12.96
CA PRO A 113 -8.07 -11.89 -12.55
C PRO A 113 -9.30 -12.59 -13.13
N ASP A 114 -10.31 -12.79 -12.30
CA ASP A 114 -11.50 -13.59 -12.60
C ASP A 114 -12.79 -12.75 -12.69
N ASN A 115 -12.69 -11.44 -12.49
CA ASN A 115 -13.79 -10.50 -12.55
C ASN A 115 -13.36 -9.20 -13.24
N GLY A 116 -14.18 -8.72 -14.18
CA GLY A 116 -14.00 -7.43 -14.84
C GLY A 116 -14.37 -6.25 -13.94
N GLY A 117 -13.65 -5.13 -14.07
CA GLY A 117 -13.86 -3.92 -13.29
C GLY A 117 -12.59 -3.09 -13.11
N THR A 118 -12.73 -1.97 -12.41
CA THR A 118 -11.60 -1.15 -11.96
C THR A 118 -11.33 -1.45 -10.49
N PHE A 119 -10.08 -1.73 -10.17
CA PHE A 119 -9.63 -2.14 -8.84
C PHE A 119 -8.44 -1.29 -8.40
N GLU A 120 -8.19 -1.20 -7.09
CA GLU A 120 -6.99 -0.53 -6.57
C GLU A 120 -5.84 -1.50 -6.31
N ILE A 121 -4.62 -1.05 -6.62
CA ILE A 121 -3.39 -1.52 -5.98
C ILE A 121 -2.87 -0.41 -5.08
N TYR A 122 -2.76 -0.68 -3.78
CA TYR A 122 -2.45 0.35 -2.80
C TYR A 122 -1.60 -0.20 -1.65
N CYS A 123 -1.01 0.71 -0.87
CA CYS A 123 -0.33 0.35 0.36
C CYS A 123 -1.31 0.35 1.55
N GLN A 124 -1.42 -0.76 2.27
CA GLN A 124 -2.34 -0.90 3.42
C GLN A 124 -1.93 -0.05 4.64
N MET A 125 -0.69 0.45 4.70
CA MET A 125 -0.25 1.31 5.80
C MET A 125 -1.04 2.61 5.77
N SER A 126 -1.72 2.93 6.89
CA SER A 126 -2.72 4.00 6.95
C SER A 126 -2.19 5.35 6.46
N ASN A 127 -1.01 5.75 6.93
CA ASN A 127 -0.36 7.00 6.51
C ASN A 127 0.00 6.97 5.01
N HIS A 128 0.54 5.86 4.49
CA HIS A 128 0.90 5.76 3.07
C HIS A 128 -0.34 5.83 2.17
N TYR A 129 -1.42 5.14 2.56
CA TYR A 129 -2.70 5.20 1.85
C TYR A 129 -3.28 6.62 1.83
N GLN A 130 -3.38 7.25 3.01
CA GLN A 130 -3.94 8.59 3.16
C GLN A 130 -3.11 9.65 2.41
N SER A 131 -1.78 9.48 2.39
CA SER A 131 -0.86 10.33 1.63
C SER A 131 -0.82 10.04 0.13
N GLY A 132 -1.59 9.07 -0.37
CA GLY A 132 -1.81 8.87 -1.81
C GLY A 132 -1.09 7.69 -2.45
N MET A 133 -0.52 6.76 -1.68
CA MET A 133 0.11 5.54 -2.21
C MET A 133 -0.95 4.50 -2.64
N ARG A 134 -1.66 4.84 -3.71
CA ARG A 134 -2.71 4.03 -4.32
C ARG A 134 -2.80 4.31 -5.80
N GLN A 135 -3.03 3.27 -6.58
CA GLN A 135 -3.19 3.30 -8.03
C GLN A 135 -4.36 2.41 -8.46
N GLN A 136 -4.84 2.62 -9.68
CA GLN A 136 -5.92 1.82 -10.25
C GLN A 136 -5.40 0.88 -11.33
N TYR A 137 -5.98 -0.30 -11.43
CA TYR A 137 -5.79 -1.21 -12.55
C TYR A 137 -7.16 -1.66 -13.09
N ASN A 138 -7.26 -1.82 -14.40
CA ASN A 138 -8.52 -2.16 -15.07
C ASN A 138 -8.46 -3.59 -15.58
N VAL A 139 -9.46 -4.40 -15.22
CA VAL A 139 -9.67 -5.72 -15.78
C VAL A 139 -10.80 -5.64 -16.80
N SER A 140 -10.51 -5.99 -18.06
CA SER A 140 -11.50 -6.00 -19.14
C SER A 140 -11.53 -7.34 -19.88
N LYS A 141 -12.59 -7.59 -20.65
CA LYS A 141 -12.75 -8.86 -21.39
C LYS A 141 -11.79 -9.02 -22.59
N CYS A 142 -11.18 -7.93 -23.07
CA CYS A 142 -10.25 -7.93 -24.21
C CYS A 142 -10.74 -8.71 -25.44
N GLY A 143 -12.03 -8.67 -25.75
CA GLY A 143 -12.63 -9.38 -26.89
C GLY A 143 -12.74 -10.89 -26.73
N LYS A 144 -12.42 -11.45 -25.55
CA LYS A 144 -12.65 -12.87 -25.25
C LYS A 144 -14.13 -13.12 -25.06
N THR A 145 -14.68 -14.01 -25.89
CA THR A 145 -16.09 -14.41 -25.90
C THR A 145 -16.38 -15.61 -24.98
N GLY A 146 -15.33 -16.20 -24.38
CA GLY A 146 -15.49 -17.23 -23.37
C GLY A 146 -16.10 -16.63 -22.10
N THR A 147 -17.26 -17.14 -21.69
CA THR A 147 -17.76 -16.94 -20.33
C THR A 147 -16.65 -17.35 -19.36
N ALA A 148 -16.15 -16.41 -18.55
CA ALA A 148 -15.36 -16.75 -17.37
C ALA A 148 -16.07 -17.90 -16.66
N SER A 149 -15.30 -18.93 -16.27
CA SER A 149 -15.83 -20.09 -15.56
C SER A 149 -16.78 -19.61 -14.49
N ALA A 150 -18.09 -19.84 -14.67
CA ALA A 150 -19.10 -19.33 -13.76
C ALA A 150 -18.69 -19.73 -12.34
N HIS A 151 -18.55 -18.74 -11.44
CA HIS A 151 -18.26 -19.02 -10.03
C HIS A 151 -19.33 -19.99 -9.52
N CYS A 152 -18.92 -21.23 -9.29
CA CYS A 152 -19.83 -22.26 -8.84
C CYS A 152 -19.94 -22.13 -7.32
N TYR A 153 -20.90 -21.31 -6.88
CA TYR A 153 -21.25 -21.21 -5.47
C TYR A 153 -21.94 -22.51 -5.04
N THR A 154 -21.31 -23.27 -4.15
CA THR A 154 -21.82 -24.58 -3.70
C THR A 154 -22.74 -24.47 -2.48
N GLY A 155 -22.75 -23.32 -1.80
CA GLY A 155 -23.58 -23.05 -0.63
C GLY A 155 -23.62 -21.56 -0.29
N VAL A 156 -24.60 -21.17 0.52
CA VAL A 156 -24.80 -19.79 0.99
C VAL A 156 -24.65 -19.77 2.51
N GLN A 157 -23.78 -18.90 3.02
CA GLN A 157 -23.64 -18.66 4.45
C GLN A 157 -24.06 -17.22 4.76
N THR A 158 -25.08 -17.08 5.61
CA THR A 158 -25.63 -15.78 6.00
C THR A 158 -25.09 -15.40 7.38
N PHE A 159 -24.50 -14.21 7.48
CA PHE A 159 -24.03 -13.62 8.74
C PHE A 159 -24.86 -12.37 9.06
N TYR A 160 -25.17 -12.17 10.34
CA TYR A 160 -25.80 -10.93 10.85
C TYR A 160 -24.75 -10.20 11.69
N ILE A 161 -24.29 -9.05 11.21
CA ILE A 161 -23.23 -8.26 11.84
C ILE A 161 -23.83 -6.90 12.22
N THR A 162 -23.61 -6.45 13.45
CA THR A 162 -23.97 -5.12 13.95
C THR A 162 -22.71 -4.37 14.38
N VAL A 163 -22.77 -3.03 14.35
CA VAL A 163 -21.71 -2.15 14.86
C VAL A 163 -22.27 -1.40 16.05
N GLU A 164 -21.69 -1.62 17.23
CA GLU A 164 -22.12 -1.01 18.49
C GLU A 164 -20.96 -0.26 19.13
N GLU A 165 -21.25 0.91 19.70
CA GLU A 165 -20.27 1.68 20.47
C GLU A 165 -20.12 1.09 21.87
N LEU A 166 -18.88 0.86 22.29
CA LEU A 166 -18.56 0.26 23.59
C LEU A 166 -17.41 1.01 24.25
N VAL A 167 -17.42 1.04 25.58
CA VAL A 167 -16.26 1.48 26.36
C VAL A 167 -15.26 0.32 26.40
N TRP A 168 -14.08 0.52 25.81
CA TRP A 168 -13.02 -0.49 25.77
C TRP A 168 -11.84 -0.09 26.66
N ASP A 169 -11.56 -0.89 27.69
CA ASP A 169 -10.38 -0.74 28.54
C ASP A 169 -9.29 -1.71 28.06
N TYR A 170 -8.15 -1.16 27.61
CA TYR A 170 -7.00 -1.95 27.16
C TYR A 170 -6.28 -2.66 28.31
N THR A 171 -6.37 -2.13 29.53
CA THR A 171 -5.66 -2.62 30.71
C THR A 171 -6.60 -2.67 31.92
N PRO A 172 -7.65 -3.50 31.88
CA PRO A 172 -8.61 -3.58 32.97
C PRO A 172 -7.98 -4.11 34.27
N ASP A 173 -6.90 -4.89 34.17
CA ASP A 173 -6.07 -5.31 35.29
C ASP A 173 -4.58 -5.00 35.04
N ARG A 174 -3.95 -4.33 36.00
CA ARG A 174 -2.51 -3.96 35.98
C ARG A 174 -1.69 -4.76 36.99
N SER A 175 -2.26 -5.78 37.64
CA SER A 175 -1.57 -6.64 38.61
C SER A 175 -0.32 -7.28 38.01
N TRP A 176 -0.43 -7.82 36.80
CA TRP A 176 0.67 -8.43 36.04
C TRP A 176 1.81 -7.44 35.75
N GLU A 177 1.48 -6.22 35.30
CA GLU A 177 2.47 -5.17 35.02
C GLU A 177 3.24 -4.78 36.29
N ARG A 178 2.52 -4.62 37.41
CA ARG A 178 3.11 -4.23 38.71
C ARG A 178 4.03 -5.30 39.27
N GLU A 179 3.65 -6.58 39.14
CA GLU A 179 4.50 -7.69 39.59
C GLU A 179 5.83 -7.73 38.82
N GLN A 180 5.80 -7.50 37.50
CA GLN A 180 7.01 -7.45 36.67
C GLN A 180 7.91 -6.26 37.05
N HIS A 181 7.33 -5.07 37.25
CA HIS A 181 8.10 -3.90 37.67
C HIS A 181 8.80 -4.10 39.02
N ASN A 182 8.10 -4.66 40.01
CA ASN A 182 8.67 -4.92 41.34
C ASN A 182 9.80 -5.95 41.27
N ARG A 183 9.65 -7.03 40.50
CA ARG A 183 10.71 -8.03 40.32
C ARG A 183 11.95 -7.48 39.59
N SER A 184 11.77 -6.51 38.70
CA SER A 184 12.89 -5.84 38.02
C SER A 184 13.61 -4.80 38.89
N ALA A 185 12.95 -4.25 39.91
CA ALA A 185 13.57 -3.32 40.86
C ALA A 185 14.34 -4.02 42.01
N GLU A 186 14.09 -5.32 42.21
CA GLU A 186 14.77 -6.17 43.19
C GLU A 186 16.04 -6.86 42.67
N ARG A 187 16.43 -6.62 41.40
CA ARG A 187 17.70 -7.08 40.80
C ARG A 187 18.64 -5.91 40.57
#